data_AF-A0AAD1ESY4-F1
#
_entry.id   AF-A0AAD1ESY4-F1
#
_cell.length_a   1.000
_cell.length_b   1.000
_cell.length_c   1.000
_cell.angle_alpha   90.00
_cell.angle_beta   90.00
_cell.angle_gamma   90.00
#
_symmetry.space_group_name_H-M   'P 1'
#
loop_
_entity.id
_entity.type
_entity.pdbx_description
1 polymer ?
#
loop_
_entity_poly.entity_id
_entity_poly.type
_entity_poly.pdbx_seq_one_letter_code
_entity_poly.pdbx_strand_id
1 'polypeptide(L)' 'MKNCALLHSDLVFEYSTNIDADICSDIISVKNPGSGNIRAQSIGKTILEADKIEPEKTQITLAEPGETKQSA' A
#
# COMPACT_ATOMS: atom_id res chain seq x y z
N MET A 1 7.34 7.99 1.06
CA MET A 1 6.54 9.15 0.62
C MET A 1 5.46 9.35 1.66
N LYS A 2 5.38 10.52 2.31
CA LYS A 2 4.34 10.77 3.31
C LYS A 2 3.20 11.58 2.70
N ASN A 3 1.96 11.16 2.93
CA ASN A 3 0.74 11.87 2.55
C ASN A 3 0.49 11.98 1.02
N CYS A 4 0.71 10.87 0.30
CA CYS A 4 0.39 10.81 -1.13
C CYS A 4 -1.06 10.34 -1.33
N ALA A 5 -1.90 11.22 -1.86
CA ALA A 5 -3.18 10.82 -2.42
C ALA A 5 -2.90 10.11 -3.77
N LEU A 6 -2.93 8.78 -3.76
CA LEU A 6 -2.93 8.00 -5.01
C LEU A 6 -4.34 8.04 -5.58
N LEU A 7 -4.49 8.74 -6.70
CA LEU A 7 -5.76 8.83 -7.42
C LEU A 7 -5.99 7.49 -8.14
N HIS A 8 -6.92 6.66 -7.64
CA HIS A 8 -7.46 5.49 -8.34
C HIS A 8 -6.45 4.71 -9.19
N SER A 9 -5.32 4.33 -8.60
CA SER A 9 -4.24 3.68 -9.32
C SER A 9 -4.36 2.15 -9.21
N ASP A 10 -4.26 1.46 -10.34
CA ASP A 10 -4.19 0.01 -10.44
C ASP A 10 -2.74 -0.49 -10.55
N LEU A 11 -2.48 -1.70 -10.06
CA LEU A 11 -1.18 -2.40 -10.07
C LEU A 11 -0.02 -1.58 -9.48
N VAL A 12 -0.31 -0.78 -8.45
CA VAL A 12 0.73 0.04 -7.81
C VAL A 12 1.73 -0.81 -7.03
N PHE A 13 2.94 -0.26 -6.88
CA PHE A 13 4.07 -0.84 -6.15
C PHE A 13 4.76 -2.05 -6.80
N GLU A 14 4.54 -2.31 -8.08
CA GLU A 14 5.21 -3.42 -8.77
C GLU A 14 6.73 -3.30 -8.69
N TYR A 15 7.37 -4.32 -8.11
CA TYR A 15 8.82 -4.41 -7.85
C TYR A 15 9.41 -3.27 -7.01
N SER A 16 8.56 -2.47 -6.38
CA SER A 16 9.01 -1.36 -5.54
C SER A 16 9.58 -1.90 -4.23
N THR A 17 10.80 -1.50 -3.90
CA THR A 17 11.48 -1.90 -2.65
C THR A 17 11.65 -0.71 -1.72
N ASN A 18 11.75 -0.96 -0.42
CA ASN A 18 11.86 0.06 0.61
C ASN A 18 10.68 1.07 0.58
N ILE A 19 9.47 0.54 0.39
CA ILE A 19 8.25 1.33 0.36
C ILE A 19 7.94 1.84 1.78
N ASP A 20 7.62 3.13 1.90
CA ASP A 20 6.99 3.71 3.08
C ASP A 20 5.87 4.59 2.52
N ALA A 21 4.68 4.01 2.41
CA ALA A 21 3.52 4.65 1.81
C ALA A 21 2.36 4.66 2.79
N ASP A 22 1.83 5.85 3.06
CA ASP A 22 0.63 6.08 3.86
C ASP A 22 -0.38 6.78 2.97
N ILE A 23 -1.43 6.04 2.59
CA ILE A 23 -2.35 6.36 1.51
C ILE A 23 -3.73 6.53 2.13
N CYS A 24 -4.14 7.78 2.27
CA CYS A 24 -5.47 8.16 2.80
C CYS A 24 -6.57 8.08 1.73
N SER A 25 -6.41 7.21 0.73
CA SER A 25 -7.34 7.01 -0.36
C SER A 25 -7.49 5.52 -0.69
N ASP A 26 -8.53 5.20 -1.47
CA ASP A 26 -8.77 3.84 -1.93
C ASP A 26 -7.76 3.46 -3.03
N ILE A 27 -7.19 2.26 -2.91
CA ILE A 27 -6.31 1.66 -3.91
C ILE A 27 -7.10 0.62 -4.68
N ILE A 28 -7.04 0.65 -6.01
CA ILE A 28 -7.73 -0.33 -6.84
C ILE A 28 -7.01 -1.69 -6.73
N SER A 29 -5.70 -1.71 -6.97
CA SER A 29 -4.91 -2.92 -6.79
C SER A 29 -3.43 -2.69 -6.50
N VAL A 30 -2.86 -3.56 -5.67
CA VAL A 30 -1.42 -3.64 -5.37
C VAL A 30 -0.87 -4.88 -6.06
N LYS A 31 0.26 -4.75 -6.77
CA LYS A 31 0.90 -5.89 -7.44
C LYS A 31 2.37 -5.99 -7.04
N ASN A 32 2.80 -7.20 -6.66
CA ASN A 32 4.20 -7.59 -6.44
C ASN A 32 5.08 -6.50 -5.79
N PRO A 33 4.71 -5.98 -4.61
CA PRO A 33 5.61 -5.12 -3.85
C PRO A 33 6.87 -5.90 -3.45
N GLY A 34 8.03 -5.30 -3.64
CA GLY A 34 9.32 -5.94 -3.35
C GLY A 34 9.67 -5.93 -1.86
N SER A 35 9.46 -4.80 -1.17
CA SER A 35 9.63 -4.70 0.29
C SER A 35 9.11 -3.38 0.85
N GLY A 36 8.76 -3.34 2.13
CA GLY A 36 8.41 -2.13 2.88
C GLY A 36 7.01 -2.14 3.49
N ASN A 37 6.49 -0.97 3.81
CA ASN A 37 5.23 -0.76 4.53
C ASN A 37 4.25 0.02 3.65
N ILE A 38 3.07 -0.55 3.44
CA ILE A 38 1.97 0.03 2.67
C ILE A 38 0.77 0.15 3.60
N ARG A 39 0.38 1.38 3.90
CA ARG A 39 -0.84 1.72 4.63
C ARG A 39 -1.84 2.35 3.67
N ALA A 40 -3.06 1.85 3.65
CA ALA A 40 -4.11 2.32 2.75
C ALA A 40 -5.48 2.30 3.43
N GLN A 41 -6.38 3.22 3.09
CA GLN A 41 -7.75 3.19 3.63
C GLN A 41 -8.53 1.97 3.15
N SER A 42 -8.40 1.62 1.87
CA SER A 42 -8.97 0.41 1.28
C SER A 42 -8.09 -0.08 0.15
N ILE A 43 -8.05 -1.40 -0.05
CA ILE A 43 -7.34 -2.04 -1.16
C ILE A 43 -8.31 -3.03 -1.81
N GLY A 44 -8.64 -2.79 -3.08
CA GLY A 44 -9.56 -3.63 -3.83
C GLY A 44 -8.99 -5.02 -4.09
N LYS A 45 -7.75 -5.11 -4.59
CA LYS A 45 -7.11 -6.39 -4.91
C LYS A 45 -5.61 -6.36 -4.64
N THR A 46 -5.11 -7.41 -4.00
CA THR A 46 -3.67 -7.61 -3.80
C THR A 46 -3.21 -8.82 -4.60
N ILE A 47 -2.21 -8.62 -5.46
CA ILE A 47 -1.64 -9.66 -6.31
C ILE A 47 -0.18 -9.85 -5.86
N LEU A 48 0.10 -11.00 -5.23
CA LEU A 48 1.43 -11.35 -4.73
C LEU A 48 1.90 -12.62 -5.43
N GLU A 49 2.88 -12.51 -6.31
CA GLU A 49 3.52 -13.62 -6.98
C GLU A 49 4.81 -13.99 -6.23
N ALA A 50 4.73 -15.00 -5.36
CA ALA A 50 5.87 -15.44 -4.54
C ALA A 50 7.08 -15.97 -5.34
N ASP A 51 6.91 -16.27 -6.64
CA ASP A 51 8.01 -16.57 -7.57
C ASP A 51 8.82 -15.32 -7.96
N LYS A 52 8.18 -14.14 -7.86
CA LYS A 52 8.74 -12.85 -8.30
C LYS A 52 9.22 -11.98 -7.15
N ILE A 53 8.58 -12.09 -6.00
CA ILE A 53 8.83 -11.24 -4.82
C ILE A 53 8.82 -12.08 -3.54
N GLU A 54 9.32 -11.47 -2.46
CA GLU A 54 9.23 -12.03 -1.11
C GLU A 54 8.10 -11.31 -0.35
N PRO A 55 6.86 -11.85 -0.32
CA PRO A 55 5.73 -11.17 0.30
C PRO A 55 5.93 -10.90 1.80
N GLU A 56 6.76 -11.69 2.48
CA GLU A 56 7.12 -11.50 3.89
C GLU A 56 7.91 -10.20 4.14
N LYS A 57 8.56 -9.65 3.11
CA LYS A 57 9.28 -8.37 3.20
C LYS A 57 8.36 -7.17 3.05
N THR A 58 7.08 -7.38 2.73
CA THR A 58 6.10 -6.31 2.59
C THR A 58 5.01 -6.45 3.63
N GLN A 59 4.78 -5.39 4.38
CA GLN A 59 3.67 -5.29 5.32
C GLN A 59 2.60 -4.38 4.74
N ILE A 60 1.42 -4.95 4.47
CA ILE A 60 0.24 -4.22 4.01
C ILE A 60 -0.72 -4.10 5.18
N THR A 61 -1.16 -2.88 5.50
CA THR A 61 -2.07 -2.61 6.61
C THR A 61 -3.18 -1.69 6.15
N LEU A 62 -4.42 -2.02 6.48
CA LEU A 62 -5.56 -1.14 6.23
C LEU A 62 -5.65 -0.11 7.36
N ALA A 63 -5.82 1.16 7.01
CA ALA A 63 -6.08 2.21 7.99
C ALA A 63 -7.48 1.98 8.58
N GLU A 64 -7.60 2.06 9.91
CA GLU A 64 -8.88 1.91 10.56
C GLU A 64 -9.80 3.10 10.19
N PRO A 65 -11.11 2.88 9.93
CA PRO A 65 -12.04 3.94 9.55
C PRO A 65 -12.34 4.99 10.64
N GLY A 66 -11.48 5.13 11.66
CA GLY A 66 -11.58 6.10 12.76
C GLY A 66 -10.29 6.87 13.08
N GLU A 67 -9.17 6.60 12.41
CA GLU A 67 -7.95 7.41 12.59
C GLU A 67 -8.01 8.70 11.76
N THR A 68 -8.87 9.64 12.16
CA THR A 68 -8.59 11.06 11.92
C THR A 68 -7.25 11.37 12.56
N LYS A 69 -6.16 11.38 11.77
CA LYS A 69 -5.01 12.23 12.09
C LYS A 69 -5.39 13.70 11.89
N GLN A 70 -6.36 14.16 12.68
CA GLN A 70 -6.41 15.54 13.13
C GLN A 70 -5.48 15.63 14.33
N SER A 71 -4.18 15.72 14.05
CA SER A 71 -3.26 16.23 15.06
C SER A 71 -3.31 17.75 14.98
N ALA A 72 -3.80 18.35 16.07
CA ALA A 72 -3.95 19.78 16.31
C ALA A 72 -2.63 20.56 16.22
#